data_AF-A0A067DUW4-F1
#
_entry.id   AF-A0A067DUW4-F1
#
_cell.length_a   1.000
_cell.length_b   1.000
_cell.length_c   1.000
_cell.angle_alpha   90.00
_cell.angle_beta   90.00
_cell.angle_gamma   90.00
#
_symmetry.space_group_name_H-M   'P 1'
#
loop_
_entity.id
_entity.type
_entity.pdbx_description
1 polymer ?
#
loop_
_entity_poly.entity_id
_entity_poly.type
_entity_poly.pdbx_seq_one_letter_code
_entity_poly.pdbx_strand_id
1 'polypeptide(L)' 'DSNSHHAQEALRRAKFKFPVRQKIIVSRKWGFTKFSRANYLRCKSENRIVPDGVNAKLFECHGPLANRQPGRAFLEATI' A
#
# COMPACT_ATOMS: atom_id res chain seq x y z
N ASP A 1 -3.61 -8.91 -10.76
CA ASP A 1 -3.95 -8.12 -11.96
C ASP A 1 -4.96 -8.78 -12.93
N SER A 2 -5.37 -10.04 -12.72
CA SER A 2 -6.32 -10.75 -13.60
C SER A 2 -7.63 -9.97 -13.85
N ASN A 3 -8.22 -9.36 -12.83
CA ASN A 3 -9.48 -8.61 -12.96
C ASN A 3 -9.32 -7.14 -13.37
N SER A 4 -8.12 -6.72 -13.81
CA SER A 4 -7.83 -5.31 -14.14
C SER A 4 -8.71 -4.78 -15.27
N HIS A 5 -8.94 -5.58 -16.32
CA HIS A 5 -9.79 -5.22 -17.46
C HIS A 5 -11.24 -4.97 -17.04
N HIS A 6 -11.80 -5.85 -16.21
CA HIS A 6 -13.15 -5.71 -15.67
C HIS A 6 -13.31 -4.43 -14.84
N ALA A 7 -12.32 -4.09 -14.00
CA ALA A 7 -12.33 -2.88 -13.20
C ALA A 7 -12.26 -1.60 -14.07
N GLN A 8 -11.43 -1.59 -15.12
CA GLN A 8 -11.32 -0.45 -16.03
C GLN A 8 -12.64 -0.20 -16.79
N GLU A 9 -13.27 -1.26 -17.29
CA GLU A 9 -14.54 -1.15 -18.01
C GLU A 9 -15.70 -0.70 -17.10
N ALA A 10 -15.74 -1.20 -15.86
CA ALA A 10 -16.72 -0.76 -14.86
C ALA A 10 -16.59 0.75 -14.56
N LEU A 11 -15.36 1.24 -14.35
CA LEU A 11 -15.10 2.66 -14.13
C LEU A 11 -15.41 3.51 -15.38
N ARG A 12 -15.15 2.97 -16.59
CA ARG A 12 -15.52 3.64 -17.85
C ARG A 12 -17.04 3.84 -17.95
N ARG A 13 -17.83 2.83 -17.56
CA ARG A 13 -19.30 2.92 -17.51
C ARG A 13 -19.79 3.87 -16.42
N ALA A 14 -19.20 3.81 -15.23
CA ALA A 14 -19.58 4.68 -14.11
C ALA A 14 -19.35 6.17 -14.42
N LYS A 15 -18.28 6.48 -15.15
CA LYS A 15 -17.92 7.85 -15.54
C LYS A 15 -19.04 8.58 -16.31
N PHE A 16 -19.91 7.87 -17.05
CA PHE A 16 -21.03 8.50 -17.78
C PHE A 16 -22.07 9.18 -16.87
N LYS A 17 -22.05 8.89 -15.56
CA LYS A 17 -22.94 9.54 -14.58
C LYS A 17 -22.41 10.88 -14.05
N PHE A 18 -21.16 11.23 -14.35
CA PHE A 18 -20.56 12.48 -13.90
C PHE A 18 -20.45 13.49 -15.05
N PRO A 19 -20.78 14.77 -14.82
CA PRO A 19 -20.70 15.81 -15.83
C PRO A 19 -19.25 16.31 -15.99
N VAL A 20 -18.30 15.44 -16.34
CA VAL A 20 -16.91 15.83 -16.68
C VAL A 20 -16.12 14.69 -17.32
N ARG A 21 -15.05 15.03 -18.07
CA ARG A 21 -14.09 14.05 -18.59
C ARG A 21 -13.04 13.64 -17.54
N GLN A 22 -13.31 12.60 -16.76
CA GLN A 22 -12.34 11.96 -15.84
C GLN A 22 -11.37 11.01 -16.57
N LYS A 23 -10.11 10.89 -16.09
CA LYS A 23 -9.13 9.92 -16.62
C LYS A 23 -9.03 8.71 -15.68
N ILE A 24 -9.15 7.51 -16.23
CA ILE A 24 -8.97 6.26 -15.47
C ILE A 24 -7.49 5.88 -15.55
N ILE A 25 -6.87 5.63 -14.40
CA ILE A 25 -5.43 5.34 -14.29
C ILE A 25 -5.25 4.14 -13.38
N VAL A 26 -4.37 3.22 -13.77
CA VAL A 26 -3.92 2.12 -12.91
C VAL A 26 -2.85 2.66 -11.96
N SER A 27 -3.13 2.57 -10.66
CA SER A 27 -2.18 3.01 -9.63
C SER A 27 -0.95 2.11 -9.57
N ARG A 28 0.22 2.71 -9.31
CA ARG A 28 1.47 2.02 -8.98
C ARG A 28 1.56 1.60 -7.50
N LYS A 29 0.59 2.02 -6.69
CA LYS A 29 0.51 1.70 -5.25
C LYS A 29 -0.04 0.31 -5.00
N TRP A 30 0.22 -0.23 -3.81
CA TRP A 30 -0.34 -1.49 -3.35
C TRP A 30 -1.73 -1.26 -2.76
N GLY A 31 -2.78 -1.56 -3.53
CA GLY A 31 -4.17 -1.35 -3.12
C GLY A 31 -4.44 0.11 -2.75
N PHE A 32 -5.07 0.33 -1.59
CA PHE A 32 -5.34 1.66 -1.04
C PHE A 32 -4.26 2.18 -0.08
N THR A 33 -3.16 1.44 0.06
CA THR A 33 -2.04 1.87 0.89
C THR A 33 -1.26 3.02 0.25
N LYS A 34 -0.45 3.72 1.06
CA LYS A 34 0.41 4.81 0.59
C LYS A 34 1.64 4.30 -0.18
N PHE A 35 2.01 3.03 -0.04
CA PHE A 35 3.25 2.45 -0.55
C PHE A 35 3.13 2.02 -2.02
N SER A 36 4.22 2.14 -2.78
CA SER A 36 4.33 1.51 -4.10
C SER A 36 4.35 -0.02 -3.96
N ARG A 37 3.96 -0.77 -5.01
CA ARG A 37 3.99 -2.24 -4.96
C ARG A 37 5.38 -2.78 -4.56
N ALA A 38 6.45 -2.22 -5.13
CA ALA A 38 7.83 -2.61 -4.83
C ALA A 38 8.21 -2.32 -3.38
N ASN A 39 7.91 -1.11 -2.88
CA ASN A 39 8.23 -0.73 -1.50
C ASN A 39 7.42 -1.55 -0.50
N TYR A 40 6.15 -1.86 -0.81
CA TYR A 40 5.31 -2.68 0.05
C TYR A 40 5.88 -4.09 0.20
N LEU A 41 6.32 -4.72 -0.91
CA LEU A 41 6.93 -6.05 -0.88
C LEU A 41 8.21 -6.07 -0.04
N ARG A 42 9.09 -5.07 -0.22
CA ARG A 42 10.32 -4.93 0.58
C ARG A 42 10.02 -4.74 2.07
N CYS A 43 9.16 -3.79 2.41
CA CYS A 43 8.81 -3.54 3.80
C CYS A 43 8.03 -4.71 4.44
N LYS A 44 7.36 -5.54 3.63
CA LYS A 44 6.73 -6.78 4.10
C LYS A 44 7.76 -7.87 4.37
N SER A 45 8.78 -8.06 3.52
CA SER A 45 9.87 -9.02 3.79
C SER A 45 10.71 -8.61 5.00
N GLU A 46 10.88 -7.31 5.23
CA GLU A 46 11.54 -6.75 6.43
C GLU A 46 10.65 -6.78 7.69
N ASN A 47 9.41 -7.30 7.61
CA ASN A 47 8.44 -7.33 8.70
C ASN A 47 8.13 -5.94 9.33
N ARG A 48 8.32 -4.85 8.57
CA ARG A 48 8.10 -3.46 9.03
C ARG A 48 6.67 -2.97 8.88
N ILE A 49 5.84 -3.67 8.10
CA ILE A 49 4.45 -3.29 7.87
C ILE A 49 3.51 -4.09 8.77
N VAL A 50 2.59 -3.38 9.43
CA VAL A 50 1.45 -3.97 10.14
C VAL A 50 0.18 -3.77 9.32
N PRO A 51 -0.62 -4.83 9.11
CA PRO A 51 -1.93 -4.68 8.51
C PRO A 51 -2.85 -3.86 9.43
N ASP A 52 -3.47 -2.81 8.88
CA ASP A 52 -4.42 -1.93 9.58
C ASP A 52 -5.75 -1.95 8.82
N GLY A 53 -6.38 -3.14 8.79
CA GLY A 53 -7.54 -3.42 7.96
C GLY A 53 -7.23 -3.33 6.47
N VAL A 54 -7.87 -2.39 5.78
CA VAL A 54 -7.65 -2.14 4.34
C VAL A 54 -6.33 -1.41 4.09
N ASN A 55 -5.83 -0.69 5.10
CA ASN A 55 -4.60 0.08 5.04
C ASN A 55 -3.42 -0.67 5.67
N ALA A 56 -2.26 -0.03 5.65
CA ALA A 56 -1.03 -0.55 6.21
C ALA A 56 -0.34 0.54 7.03
N LYS A 57 0.04 0.21 8.27
CA LYS A 57 0.87 1.04 9.13
C LYS A 57 2.33 0.62 8.99
N LEU A 58 3.22 1.60 8.85
CA LEU A 58 4.66 1.36 8.83
C LEU A 58 5.21 1.54 10.24
N PHE A 59 6.04 0.60 10.69
CA PHE A 59 6.89 0.84 11.85
C PHE A 59 8.06 1.75 11.45
N GLU A 60 8.02 2.96 12.00
CA GLU A 60 9.10 3.93 11.94
C GLU A 60 10.11 3.67 13.06
N CYS A 61 11.30 4.24 12.92
CA CYS A 61 12.36 4.11 13.94
C CYS A 61 12.09 4.93 15.22
N HIS A 62 10.92 5.56 15.35
CA HIS A 62 10.56 6.43 16.49
C HIS A 62 9.44 5.85 17.34
N GLY A 63 9.60 5.89 18.67
CA GLY A 63 8.60 5.45 19.65
C GLY A 63 9.23 4.61 20.76
N PRO A 64 8.53 4.44 21.89
CA PRO A 64 9.04 3.68 23.04
C PRO A 64 9.24 2.20 22.68
N LEU A 65 10.44 1.69 22.97
CA LEU A 65 10.82 0.31 22.67
C LEU A 65 10.02 -0.73 23.45
N ALA A 66 9.52 -0.36 24.63
CA ALA A 66 8.71 -1.24 25.48
C ALA A 66 7.46 -1.79 24.76
N ASN A 67 6.89 -1.03 23.83
CA ASN A 67 5.68 -1.43 23.10
C ASN A 67 5.98 -2.17 21.79
N ARG A 68 7.25 -2.48 21.49
CA ARG A 68 7.67 -3.10 20.23
C ARG A 68 8.12 -4.53 20.44
N GLN A 69 7.77 -5.40 19.50
CA GLN A 69 8.28 -6.77 19.51
C GLN A 69 9.77 -6.79 19.13
N PRO A 70 10.59 -7.62 19.80
CA PRO A 70 11.99 -7.83 19.44
C PRO A 70 12.12 -8.22 17.96
N GLY A 71 13.12 -7.68 17.26
CA GLY A 71 13.38 -8.00 15.84
C GLY A 71 12.49 -7.29 14.80
N ARG A 72 11.54 -6.44 15.22
CA ARG A 72 10.74 -5.59 14.31
C ARG A 72 11.04 -4.09 14.38
N ALA A 73 11.83 -3.67 15.37
CA ALA A 73 12.01 -2.26 15.71
C ALA A 73 13.08 -1.54 14.89
N PHE A 74 14.11 -2.24 14.43
CA PHE A 74 15.26 -1.67 13.73
C PHE A 74 15.69 -2.59 12.59
N LEU A 75 16.15 -1.99 11.48
CA LEU A 75 16.94 -2.71 10.48
C LEU A 75 18.29 -3.07 11.13
N GLU A 76 18.84 -4.24 10.85
CA GLU A 76 20.28 -4.42 11.02
C GLU A 76 20.96 -3.36 10.16
N ALA A 77 21.88 -2.60 10.76
CA ALA A 77 22.66 -1.63 10.01
C ALA A 77 23.40 -2.41 8.92
N THR A 78 23.10 -2.14 7.65
CA THR A 78 23.96 -2.59 6.55
C THR A 78 25.35 -2.05 6.81
N ILE A 79 26.28 -2.96 7.14
CA ILE A 79 27.72 -2.73 7.16
C ILE A 79 28.18 -2.32 5.75
#